data_AF-A0A927BC07-F1
#
_entry.id   AF-A0A927BC07-F1
#
_cell.length_a   1.000
_cell.length_b   1.000
_cell.length_c   1.000
_cell.angle_alpha   90.00
_cell.angle_beta   90.00
_cell.angle_gamma   90.00
#
_symmetry.space_group_name_H-M   'P 1'
#
loop_
_entity.id
_entity.type
_entity.pdbx_description
1 polymer ?
#
loop_
_entity_poly.entity_id
_entity_poly.type
_entity_poly.pdbx_seq_one_letter_code
_entity_poly.pdbx_strand_id
1 'polypeptide(L)' 'MTTAELAQYLETEGYNPANYSINTRGFDGFCLVNDGQQWVVFYTERGKDQPAVFASARLYGQLSLGS' A
#
# COMPACT_ATOMS: atom_id res chain seq x y z
N MET A 1 -2.01 -10.04 -5.42
CA MET A 1 -0.72 -9.36 -5.34
C MET A 1 -0.30 -9.27 -3.90
N THR A 2 0.73 -10.03 -3.52
CA THR A 2 1.40 -10.02 -2.22
C THR A 2 2.42 -8.88 -2.16
N THR A 3 2.97 -8.60 -0.99
CA THR A 3 4.02 -7.59 -0.81
C THR A 3 5.28 -7.89 -1.62
N ALA A 4 5.65 -9.17 -1.74
CA ALA A 4 6.80 -9.60 -2.52
C ALA A 4 6.58 -9.40 -4.04
N GLU A 5 5.39 -9.76 -4.53
CA GLU A 5 5.01 -9.54 -5.93
C GLU A 5 5.02 -8.04 -6.29
N LEU A 6 4.59 -7.19 -5.36
CA LEU A 6 4.60 -5.74 -5.56
C LEU A 6 6.01 -5.14 -5.53
N ALA A 7 6.88 -5.59 -4.62
CA ALA A 7 8.28 -5.15 -4.59
C ALA A 7 8.97 -5.49 -5.93
N GLN A 8 8.79 -6.72 -6.41
CA GLN A 8 9.34 -7.16 -7.68
C GLN A 8 8.81 -6.36 -8.88
N TYR A 9 7.52 -6.01 -8.87
CA TYR A 9 6.92 -5.16 -9.90
C TYR A 9 7.56 -3.75 -9.91
N LEU A 10 7.70 -3.12 -8.74
CA LEU A 10 8.30 -1.80 -8.62
C LEU A 10 9.78 -1.78 -9.05
N GLU A 11 10.55 -2.82 -8.72
CA GLU A 11 11.93 -2.98 -9.20
C GLU A 11 11.99 -3.14 -10.73
N THR A 12 11.07 -3.92 -11.30
CA THR A 12 11.00 -4.14 -12.75
C THR A 12 10.66 -2.85 -13.52
N GLU A 13 9.81 -2.00 -12.94
CA GLU A 13 9.44 -0.70 -13.50
C GLU A 13 10.52 0.38 -13.26
N GLY A 14 11.61 0.05 -12.55
CA GLY A 14 12.75 0.96 -12.31
C GLY A 14 12.59 1.91 -11.13
N TYR A 15 11.66 1.64 -10.20
CA TYR A 15 11.51 2.45 -8.99
C TYR A 15 12.61 2.14 -7.98
N ASN A 16 13.25 3.20 -7.47
CA ASN A 16 14.33 3.08 -6.48
C ASN A 16 13.77 2.57 -5.12
N PRO A 17 14.23 1.40 -4.61
CA PRO A 17 13.81 0.85 -3.32
C PRO A 17 14.10 1.75 -2.12
N ALA A 18 15.05 2.68 -2.24
CA ALA A 18 15.35 3.65 -1.18
C ALA A 18 14.21 4.67 -0.94
N ASN A 19 13.28 4.82 -1.88
CA ASN A 19 12.22 5.83 -1.82
C ASN A 19 10.87 5.30 -1.30
N TYR A 20 10.75 4.00 -1.02
CA TYR A 20 9.48 3.41 -0.58
C TYR A 20 9.67 2.31 0.46
N SER A 21 8.62 2.04 1.23
CA SER A 21 8.57 0.92 2.18
C SER A 21 7.24 0.20 2.06
N ILE A 22 7.28 -1.12 1.98
CA ILE A 22 6.09 -1.98 1.83
C ILE A 22 5.87 -2.72 3.15
N ASN A 23 4.72 -2.50 3.79
CA ASN A 23 4.34 -3.12 5.06
C ASN A 23 5.34 -2.93 6.22
N THR A 24 6.24 -1.97 6.12
CA THR A 24 7.21 -1.59 7.15
C THR A 24 7.26 -0.08 7.29
N ARG A 25 7.57 0.43 8.49
CA ARG A 25 7.86 1.86 8.67
C ARG A 25 9.30 2.12 8.25
N GLY A 26 9.50 2.78 7.11
CA GLY A 26 10.79 3.29 6.66
C GLY A 26 10.93 4.79 6.90
N PHE A 27 12.17 5.28 6.83
CA PHE A 27 12.48 6.70 6.88
C PHE A 27 12.39 7.27 5.45
N ASP A 28 11.59 8.33 5.30
CA ASP A 28 11.67 9.31 4.20
C ASP A 28 11.12 8.95 2.82
N GLY A 29 9.80 8.72 2.74
CA GLY A 29 9.13 8.75 1.44
C GLY A 29 7.68 8.30 1.53
N PHE A 30 7.38 7.21 0.82
CA PHE A 30 6.04 6.65 0.76
C PHE A 30 5.99 5.29 1.45
N CYS A 31 5.05 5.16 2.37
CA CYS A 31 4.68 3.89 2.98
C CYS A 31 3.49 3.32 2.22
N LEU A 32 3.63 2.10 1.70
CA LEU A 32 2.55 1.32 1.15
C LEU A 32 2.11 0.28 2.18
N VAL A 33 0.85 0.34 2.59
CA VAL A 33 0.27 -0.63 3.53
C VAL A 33 -0.95 -1.28 2.91
N ASN A 34 -1.03 -2.59 3.04
CA ASN A 34 -2.27 -3.31 2.79
C ASN A 34 -3.04 -3.47 4.10
N ASP A 35 -4.25 -2.91 4.19
CA ASP A 35 -5.11 -3.00 5.39
C ASP A 35 -5.99 -4.27 5.40
N GLY A 36 -5.76 -5.19 4.46
CA GLY A 36 -6.56 -6.40 4.23
C GLY A 36 -7.73 -6.21 3.26
N GLN A 37 -8.10 -4.98 2.90
CA GLN A 37 -9.21 -4.68 2.00
C GLN A 37 -8.83 -3.74 0.85
N GLN A 38 -7.77 -2.96 1.03
CA GLN A 38 -7.26 -2.00 0.06
C GLN A 38 -5.78 -1.73 0.30
N TRP A 39 -5.13 -1.19 -0.73
CA TRP A 39 -3.79 -0.63 -0.64
C TRP A 39 -3.88 0.85 -0.33
N VAL A 40 -3.13 1.29 0.66
CA VAL A 40 -3.10 2.67 1.13
C VAL A 40 -1.67 3.19 1.07
N VAL A 41 -1.50 4.40 0.54
CA VAL A 41 -0.22 5.10 0.42
C VAL A 41 -0.24 6.33 1.33
N PHE A 42 0.74 6.46 2.21
CA PHE A 42 0.90 7.64 3.05
C PHE A 42 2.37 8.02 3.21
N TYR A 43 2.62 9.28 3.56
CA TYR A 43 3.96 9.76 3.86
C TYR A 43 4.41 9.24 5.23
N THR A 44 5.61 8.65 5.30
CA THR A 44 6.15 8.07 6.53
C THR A 44 6.32 9.11 7.65
N GLU A 45 6.72 10.32 7.28
CA GLU A 45 6.84 11.50 8.15
C GLU A 45 5.51 12.01 8.73
N ARG A 46 4.38 11.71 8.08
CA ARG A 46 3.04 12.17 8.50
C ARG A 46 2.28 11.12 9.30
N GLY A 47 2.71 9.86 9.22
CA GLY A 47 2.05 8.74 9.88
C GLY A 47 0.63 8.48 9.34
N LYS A 48 -0.13 7.68 10.09
CA LYS A 48 -1.50 7.24 9.76
C LYS A 48 -2.60 8.23 10.20
N ASP A 49 -2.20 9.32 10.88
CA ASP A 49 -3.13 10.30 11.47
C ASP A 49 -3.54 11.40 10.46
N GLN A 50 -2.99 11.35 9.24
CA GLN A 50 -3.36 12.21 8.12
C GLN A 50 -3.98 11.40 6.98
N PRO A 51 -4.78 12.06 6.10
CA PRO A 51 -5.37 11.41 4.93
C PRO A 51 -4.30 10.74 4.06
N ALA A 52 -4.62 9.54 3.56
CA ALA A 52 -3.77 8.84 2.61
C ALA A 52 -3.58 9.67 1.33
N VAL A 53 -2.38 9.61 0.76
CA VAL A 53 -2.06 10.20 -0.56
C VAL A 53 -2.83 9.49 -1.66
N PHE A 54 -3.02 8.18 -1.48
CA PHE A 54 -3.79 7.34 -2.39
C PHE A 54 -4.40 6.17 -1.62
N ALA A 55 -5.61 5.78 -2.01
CA ALA A 55 -6.23 4.53 -1.61
C ALA A 55 -6.74 3.81 -2.86
N SER A 56 -6.41 2.52 -3.00
CA SER A 56 -6.96 1.72 -4.08
C SER A 56 -8.45 1.50 -3.89
N ALA A 57 -9.14 1.04 -4.94
CA ALA A 57 -10.51 0.56 -4.81
C ALA A 57 -10.58 -0.50 -3.70
N ARG A 58 -11.50 -0.29 -2.75
CA ARG A 58 -11.74 -1.22 -1.66
C ARG A 58 -12.34 -2.48 -2.24
N LEU A 59 -11.68 -3.62 -1.99
CA LEU A 59 -12.27 -4.92 -2.24
C LEU A 59 -13.41 -5.10 -1.25
N TYR A 60 -14.61 -4.69 -1.65
CA TYR A 60 -15.82 -5.22 -1.06
C TYR A 60 -15.82 -6.71 -1.40
N GLY A 61 -15.68 -7.58 -0.40
CA GLY A 61 -15.83 -9.01 -0.59
C GLY A 61 -17.10 -9.28 -1.39
N GLN A 62 -16.98 -10.03 -2.47
CA GLN A 62 -18.14 -10.47 -3.23
C GLN A 62 -19.14 -11.15 -2.28
N LEU A 63 -20.35 -10.62 -2.26
CA LEU A 63 -21.63 -11.29 -1.96
C LEU A 63 -21.81 -11.89 -0.56
N SER A 64 -22.63 -11.21 0.25
CA SER A 64 -23.68 -11.94 0.96
C SER A 64 -24.92 -11.92 0.07
N LEU A 65 -25.07 -12.97 -0.75
CA LEU A 65 -26.34 -13.32 -1.37
C LEU A 65 -27.01 -14.31 -0.41
N GLY A 66 -28.01 -13.83 0.34
CA GLY A 66 -28.82 -14.62 1.27
C GLY A 66 -29.57 -13.68 2.22
N SER A 67 -30.90 -13.69 2.31
CA SER A 67 -31.93 -14.66 1.89
C SER A 67 -33.19 -13.94 1.42
#